data_AF-A0A7X7CDB3-F1
#
_entry.id   AF-A0A7X7CDB3-F1
#
_cell.length_a   1.000
_cell.length_b   1.000
_cell.length_c   1.000
_cell.angle_alpha   90.00
_cell.angle_beta   90.00
_cell.angle_gamma   90.00
#
_symmetry.space_group_name_H-M   'P 1'
#
loop_
_entity.id
_entity.type
_entity.pdbx_description
1 polymer ?
#
loop_
_entity_poly.entity_id
_entity_poly.type
_entity_poly.pdbx_seq_one_letter_code
_entity_poly.pdbx_strand_id
1 'polypeptide(L)'
;MTSTITTDHSRATLAGDHTHGAGPVLEASRAARPRSFEVDTFPVPTGREEEWRFSRITDLAPALEDTPTQDDDAAYAATYEVDLAGTPELPTLPPGHAPRGTVLIPGDRPAAVASANTIEAL
;
A
#
# COMPACT_ATOMS: atom_id res chain seq x y z
N MET A 1 29.84 -34.64 43.07
CA MET A 1 28.72 -35.53 42.67
C MET A 1 27.86 -34.75 41.69
N THR A 2 27.86 -35.10 40.42
CA THR A 2 27.09 -34.43 39.37
C THR A 2 25.77 -35.16 39.17
N SER A 3 24.68 -34.61 39.69
CA SER A 3 23.34 -35.17 39.51
C SER A 3 22.87 -34.91 38.09
N THR A 4 22.57 -35.96 37.33
CA THR A 4 22.02 -35.87 35.98
C THR A 4 20.51 -35.69 36.08
N ILE A 5 19.99 -34.54 35.67
CA ILE A 5 18.54 -34.33 35.53
C ILE A 5 18.10 -35.06 34.27
N THR A 6 17.20 -36.03 34.42
CA THR A 6 16.57 -36.74 33.30
C THR A 6 15.07 -36.44 33.32
N THR A 7 14.52 -36.07 32.17
CA THR A 7 13.09 -35.77 32.03
C THR A 7 12.34 -37.06 31.73
N ASP A 8 11.29 -37.35 32.51
CA ASP A 8 10.42 -38.49 32.24
C ASP A 8 9.52 -38.21 31.03
N HIS A 9 9.66 -39.03 29.99
CA HIS A 9 8.90 -38.96 28.76
C HIS A 9 7.75 -39.98 28.69
N SER A 10 7.45 -40.68 29.79
CA SER A 10 6.39 -41.72 29.86
C SER A 10 5.00 -41.23 29.46
N ARG A 11 4.77 -39.92 29.46
CA ARG A 11 3.51 -39.26 29.08
C ARG A 11 3.59 -38.47 27.78
N ALA A 12 4.69 -38.55 27.03
CA ALA A 12 4.81 -37.84 25.76
C ALA A 12 3.89 -38.50 24.71
N THR A 13 2.97 -37.74 24.16
CA THR A 13 2.12 -38.15 23.04
C THR A 13 2.45 -37.30 21.82
N LEU A 14 2.46 -37.90 20.63
CA LEU A 14 2.64 -37.16 19.39
C LEU A 14 1.51 -36.12 19.28
N ALA A 15 1.87 -34.85 19.06
CA ALA A 15 0.87 -33.88 18.62
C ALA A 15 0.37 -34.35 17.25
N GLY A 16 -0.93 -34.65 17.15
CA GLY A 16 -1.56 -34.98 15.88
C GLY A 16 -1.55 -33.78 14.93
N ASP A 17 -2.07 -33.98 13.72
CA ASP A 17 -2.24 -32.88 12.76
C ASP A 17 -3.09 -31.78 13.39
N HIS A 18 -2.48 -30.61 13.53
CA HIS A 18 -3.16 -29.41 13.99
C HIS A 18 -2.73 -28.23 13.12
N THR A 19 -3.69 -27.36 12.83
CA THR A 19 -3.43 -26.04 12.28
C THR A 19 -3.19 -25.08 13.44
N HIS A 20 -2.14 -24.26 13.39
CA HIS A 20 -1.86 -23.23 14.39
C HIS A 20 -2.81 -22.02 14.32
N GLY A 21 -4.02 -22.19 13.78
CA GLY A 21 -4.94 -21.10 13.57
C GLY A 21 -4.38 -20.06 12.59
N ALA A 22 -3.54 -20.48 11.65
CA ALA A 22 -3.24 -19.65 10.49
C ALA A 22 -4.58 -19.44 9.80
N GLY A 23 -5.14 -18.24 9.91
CA GLY A 23 -6.33 -17.83 9.16
C GLY A 23 -6.09 -17.98 7.65
N PRO A 24 -6.98 -17.46 6.79
CA PRO A 24 -6.70 -17.45 5.37
C PRO A 24 -5.30 -16.90 5.11
N VAL A 25 -4.51 -17.60 4.28
CA VAL A 25 -3.22 -17.06 3.79
C VAL A 25 -3.57 -15.80 3.02
N LEU A 26 -3.49 -14.65 3.69
CA LEU A 26 -3.69 -13.37 3.05
C LEU A 26 -2.57 -13.22 2.02
N GLU A 27 -2.97 -13.02 0.77
CA GLU A 27 -2.09 -12.64 -0.34
C GLU A 27 -0.77 -13.42 -0.39
N ALA A 28 -0.84 -14.73 -0.68
CA ALA A 28 0.31 -15.66 -0.73
C ALA A 28 1.52 -15.16 -1.57
N SER A 29 1.32 -14.16 -2.43
CA SER A 29 2.38 -13.40 -3.07
C SER A 29 1.92 -11.97 -3.39
N ARG A 30 2.86 -11.08 -3.72
CA ARG A 30 2.54 -9.72 -4.21
C ARG A 30 1.62 -9.70 -5.43
N ALA A 31 1.66 -10.72 -6.28
CA ALA A 31 0.82 -10.78 -7.49
C ALA A 31 -0.66 -11.04 -7.17
N ALA A 32 -0.97 -11.52 -5.96
CA ALA A 32 -2.34 -11.73 -5.51
C ALA A 32 -3.03 -10.44 -5.02
N ARG A 33 -2.29 -9.34 -4.90
CA ARG A 33 -2.80 -8.03 -4.44
C ARG A 33 -3.75 -7.42 -5.47
N PRO A 34 -4.88 -6.83 -5.05
CA PRO A 34 -5.72 -6.05 -5.95
C PRO A 34 -4.92 -4.88 -6.53
N ARG A 35 -5.14 -4.59 -7.81
CA ARG A 35 -4.62 -3.40 -8.49
C ARG A 35 -5.74 -2.76 -9.28
N SER A 36 -5.99 -1.47 -9.08
CA SER A 36 -7.10 -0.75 -9.70
C SER A 36 -6.83 0.75 -9.71
N PHE A 37 -7.40 1.47 -10.69
CA PHE A 37 -7.46 2.93 -10.65
C PHE A 37 -8.67 3.44 -9.86
N GLU A 38 -9.67 2.58 -9.61
CA GLU A 38 -10.86 2.96 -8.85
C GLU A 38 -10.54 3.00 -7.36
N VAL A 39 -10.77 4.16 -6.74
CA VAL A 39 -10.46 4.39 -5.32
C VAL A 39 -11.29 3.49 -4.40
N ASP A 40 -12.51 3.15 -4.81
CA ASP A 40 -13.43 2.28 -4.06
C ASP A 40 -12.98 0.80 -3.98
N THR A 41 -12.04 0.39 -4.84
CA THR A 41 -11.42 -0.94 -4.80
C THR A 41 -10.61 -1.12 -3.51
N PHE A 42 -10.14 -0.01 -2.93
CA PHE A 42 -9.32 0.00 -1.72
C PHE A 42 -10.09 0.70 -0.58
N PRO A 43 -10.64 -0.04 0.40
CA PRO A 43 -11.31 0.58 1.55
C PRO A 43 -10.33 1.43 2.36
N VAL A 44 -10.86 2.41 3.12
CA VAL A 44 -10.05 3.19 4.06
C VAL A 44 -9.47 2.23 5.10
N PRO A 45 -8.13 2.12 5.25
CA PRO A 45 -7.52 1.21 6.20
C PRO A 45 -7.85 1.61 7.63
N THR A 46 -8.07 0.62 8.49
CA THR A 46 -8.33 0.81 9.92
C THR A 46 -7.08 0.68 10.78
N GLY A 47 -5.98 0.17 10.20
CA GLY A 47 -4.73 -0.15 10.88
C GLY A 47 -4.73 -1.54 11.52
N ARG A 48 -5.78 -2.33 11.32
CA ARG A 48 -5.85 -3.75 11.75
C ARG A 48 -5.38 -4.71 10.67
N GLU A 49 -5.39 -4.24 9.42
CA GLU A 49 -4.92 -4.96 8.24
C GLU A 49 -3.40 -5.16 8.31
N GLU A 50 -2.89 -6.30 7.82
CA GLU A 50 -1.47 -6.65 7.89
C GLU A 50 -0.58 -5.56 7.26
N GLU A 51 -1.00 -5.04 6.11
CA GLU A 51 -0.35 -3.97 5.34
C GLU A 51 -0.24 -2.65 6.11
N TRP A 52 -1.11 -2.43 7.09
CA TRP A 52 -1.29 -1.15 7.77
C TRP A 52 -1.03 -1.23 9.28
N ARG A 53 -0.73 -2.42 9.83
CA ARG A 53 -0.62 -2.67 11.28
C ARG A 53 0.46 -1.86 12.00
N PHE A 54 1.40 -1.30 11.25
CA PHE A 54 2.49 -0.46 11.75
C PHE A 54 2.41 0.98 11.26
N SER A 55 1.40 1.31 10.45
CA SER A 55 1.18 2.64 9.92
C SER A 55 0.33 3.43 10.91
N ARG A 56 0.75 4.67 11.21
CA ARG A 56 -0.07 5.58 12.01
C ARG A 56 -1.22 6.11 11.14
N ILE A 57 -2.28 5.34 11.00
CA ILE A 57 -3.42 5.66 10.13
C ILE A 57 -4.01 7.04 10.43
N THR A 58 -4.09 7.43 11.70
CA THR A 58 -4.57 8.76 12.10
C THR A 58 -3.78 9.89 11.43
N ASP A 59 -2.47 9.75 11.31
CA ASP A 59 -1.61 10.77 10.69
C ASP A 59 -1.71 10.73 9.15
N LEU A 60 -2.04 9.56 8.59
CA LEU A 60 -2.18 9.35 7.15
C LEU A 60 -3.59 9.64 6.63
N ALA A 61 -4.58 9.85 7.50
CA ALA A 61 -5.98 10.02 7.13
C ALA A 61 -6.20 11.02 5.98
N PRO A 62 -5.58 12.22 5.96
CA PRO A 62 -5.75 13.17 4.86
C PRO A 62 -5.33 12.61 3.48
N ALA A 63 -4.30 11.76 3.43
CA ALA A 63 -3.82 11.15 2.19
C ALA A 63 -4.67 9.95 1.73
N LEU A 64 -5.62 9.51 2.55
CA LEU A 64 -6.54 8.40 2.28
C LEU A 64 -7.92 8.91 1.85
N GLU A 65 -8.19 10.21 1.96
CA GLU A 65 -9.44 10.82 1.54
C GLU A 65 -9.45 10.99 0.02
N ASP A 66 -10.56 10.63 -0.62
CA ASP A 66 -10.73 10.83 -2.07
C ASP A 66 -11.20 12.25 -2.34
N THR A 67 -10.30 13.19 -2.05
CA THR A 67 -10.53 14.62 -2.18
C THR A 67 -9.31 15.25 -2.85
N PRO A 68 -9.48 16.15 -3.83
CA PRO A 68 -8.38 16.93 -4.35
C PRO A 68 -7.66 17.69 -3.24
N THR A 69 -6.33 17.63 -3.22
CA THR A 69 -5.49 18.45 -2.33
C THR A 69 -5.20 19.83 -2.89
N GLN A 70 -5.66 20.11 -4.10
CA GLN A 70 -5.51 21.39 -4.78
C GLN A 70 -6.73 22.26 -4.45
N ASP A 71 -6.54 23.27 -3.57
CA ASP A 71 -7.62 24.12 -3.07
C ASP A 71 -8.10 25.16 -4.11
N ASP A 72 -7.26 25.52 -5.09
CA ASP A 72 -7.56 26.48 -6.16
C ASP A 72 -6.78 26.14 -7.45
N ASP A 73 -7.33 26.52 -8.62
CA ASP A 73 -6.69 26.32 -9.94
C ASP A 73 -5.28 26.93 -10.06
N ALA A 74 -4.90 27.84 -9.15
CA ALA A 74 -3.63 28.56 -9.16
C ALA A 74 -2.59 28.06 -8.13
N ALA A 75 -2.96 27.15 -7.21
CA ALA A 75 -2.08 26.74 -6.11
C ALA A 75 -1.88 25.22 -6.10
N TYR A 76 -0.76 24.76 -6.65
CA TYR A 76 -0.36 23.35 -6.56
C TYR A 76 -0.08 22.92 -5.11
N ALA A 77 -0.43 21.69 -4.76
CA ALA A 77 -0.16 21.11 -3.44
C ALA A 77 1.34 20.96 -3.13
N ALA A 78 2.19 20.99 -4.17
CA ALA A 78 3.64 21.02 -4.03
C ALA A 78 4.27 21.85 -5.15
N THR A 79 5.38 22.52 -4.85
CA THR A 79 6.26 23.13 -5.84
C THR A 79 7.47 22.23 -6.09
N TYR A 80 7.99 22.24 -7.30
CA TYR A 80 9.16 21.46 -7.68
C TYR A 80 10.03 22.25 -8.65
N GLU A 81 11.33 21.96 -8.65
CA GLU A 81 12.29 22.50 -9.61
C GLU A 81 12.86 21.34 -10.43
N VAL A 82 12.99 21.56 -11.74
CA VAL A 82 13.52 20.58 -12.67
C VAL A 82 14.77 21.17 -13.32
N ASP A 83 15.93 20.58 -13.01
CA ASP A 83 17.20 20.93 -13.64
C ASP A 83 17.52 19.93 -14.75
N LEU A 84 17.50 20.40 -15.99
CA LEU A 84 17.76 19.59 -17.17
C LEU A 84 18.72 20.33 -18.10
N ALA A 85 19.63 19.57 -18.72
CA ALA A 85 20.54 20.13 -19.71
C ALA A 85 19.79 20.47 -21.02
N GLY A 86 19.98 21.68 -21.54
CA GLY A 86 19.40 22.13 -22.81
C GLY A 86 18.02 22.79 -22.66
N THR A 87 17.17 22.66 -23.68
CA THR A 87 15.79 23.17 -23.68
C THR A 87 14.82 22.01 -23.86
N PRO A 88 14.58 21.21 -22.81
CA PRO A 88 13.62 20.12 -22.88
C PRO A 88 12.20 20.69 -22.86
N GLU A 89 11.31 20.04 -23.61
CA GLU A 89 9.87 20.17 -23.38
C GLU A 89 9.53 19.37 -22.12
N LEU A 90 8.75 19.96 -21.22
CA LEU A 90 8.19 19.30 -20.03
C LEU A 90 6.69 19.09 -20.25
N PRO A 91 6.29 18.11 -21.07
CA PRO A 91 4.87 17.80 -21.25
C PRO A 91 4.30 17.23 -19.95
N THR A 92 3.09 17.64 -19.59
CA THR A 92 2.32 16.99 -18.54
C THR A 92 1.41 15.92 -19.15
N LEU A 93 1.09 14.89 -18.36
CA LEU A 93 0.25 13.76 -18.72
C LEU A 93 -1.08 13.86 -17.97
N PRO A 94 -2.13 14.42 -18.60
CA PRO A 94 -3.46 14.42 -18.02
C PRO A 94 -4.06 13.01 -18.00
N PRO A 95 -5.12 12.76 -17.20
CA PRO A 95 -5.84 11.49 -17.22
C PRO A 95 -6.24 11.10 -18.64
N GLY A 96 -6.04 9.83 -19.00
CA GLY A 96 -6.36 9.29 -20.34
C GLY A 96 -5.29 9.50 -21.41
N HIS A 97 -4.21 10.24 -21.15
CA HIS A 97 -3.07 10.34 -22.07
C HIS A 97 -2.02 9.26 -21.78
N ALA A 98 -1.72 8.43 -22.78
CA ALA A 98 -0.67 7.42 -22.66
C ALA A 98 0.71 8.07 -22.40
N PRO A 99 1.57 7.46 -21.55
CA PRO A 99 1.41 6.15 -20.92
C PRO A 99 0.59 6.17 -19.61
N ARG A 100 0.13 7.32 -19.12
CA ARG A 100 -0.66 7.42 -17.89
C ARG A 100 -1.94 6.57 -18.02
N GLY A 101 -2.25 5.80 -16.98
CA GLY A 101 -3.38 4.87 -16.98
C GLY A 101 -3.11 3.52 -17.65
N THR A 102 -1.94 3.31 -18.28
CA THR A 102 -1.58 2.04 -18.95
C THR A 102 -0.59 1.18 -18.17
N VAL A 103 0.15 1.80 -17.25
CA VAL A 103 1.16 1.18 -16.38
C VAL A 103 1.01 1.73 -14.96
N LEU A 104 1.78 1.17 -14.02
CA LEU A 104 1.80 1.64 -12.62
C LEU A 104 0.39 1.67 -11.99
N ILE A 105 -0.42 0.65 -12.30
CA ILE A 105 -1.77 0.50 -11.73
C ILE A 105 -1.66 0.51 -10.20
N PRO A 106 -2.38 1.41 -9.50
CA PRO A 106 -2.32 1.52 -8.05
C PRO A 106 -2.61 0.19 -7.36
N GLY A 107 -1.83 -0.11 -6.31
CA GLY A 107 -1.98 -1.33 -5.49
C GLY A 107 -2.51 -1.07 -4.09
N ASP A 108 -2.82 0.19 -3.77
CA ASP A 108 -3.36 0.62 -2.49
C ASP A 108 -4.18 1.90 -2.65
N ARG A 109 -4.86 2.29 -1.57
CA ARG A 109 -5.72 3.47 -1.52
C ARG A 109 -4.99 4.79 -1.77
N PRO A 110 -3.87 5.14 -1.10
CA PRO A 110 -3.24 6.44 -1.34
C PRO A 110 -2.72 6.57 -2.77
N ALA A 111 -2.22 5.49 -3.39
CA ALA A 111 -1.83 5.53 -4.79
C ALA A 111 -3.04 5.73 -5.73
N ALA A 112 -4.19 5.11 -5.43
CA ALA A 112 -5.42 5.31 -6.20
C ALA A 112 -5.93 6.75 -6.07
N VAL A 113 -5.99 7.29 -4.85
CA VAL A 113 -6.36 8.69 -4.56
C VAL A 113 -5.45 9.65 -5.31
N ALA A 114 -4.13 9.46 -5.24
CA ALA A 114 -3.16 10.30 -5.94
C ALA A 114 -3.36 10.23 -7.46
N SER A 115 -3.56 9.03 -8.01
CA SER A 115 -3.80 8.87 -9.45
C SER A 115 -5.10 9.54 -9.92
N ALA A 116 -6.17 9.48 -9.11
CA ALA A 116 -7.47 10.06 -9.43
C ALA A 116 -7.46 11.59 -9.37
N ASN A 117 -6.78 12.16 -8.36
CA ASN A 117 -6.84 13.59 -8.06
C ASN A 117 -5.68 14.42 -8.65
N THR A 118 -4.69 13.79 -9.32
CA THR A 118 -3.61 14.51 -10.01
C THR A 118 -4.05 14.96 -11.40
N ILE A 119 -4.25 16.25 -11.64
CA ILE A 119 -4.66 16.72 -12.98
C ILE A 119 -3.49 16.64 -13.96
N GLU A 120 -2.29 16.99 -13.51
CA GLU A 120 -1.07 17.03 -14.34
C GLU A 120 -0.02 16.11 -13.72
N ALA A 121 0.22 14.94 -14.33
CA ALA A 121 1.36 14.10 -13.97
C ALA A 121 2.57 14.51 -14.82
N LEU A 122 3.78 14.44 -14.27
CA LEU A 122 5.04 14.62 -15.01
C LEU A 122 5.36 13.42 -15.90
#